data_AF-A0A7C4QBT8-F1
#
_entry.id   AF-A0A7C4QBT8-F1
#
_cell.length_a   1.000
_cell.length_b   1.000
_cell.length_c   1.000
_cell.angle_alpha   90.00
_cell.angle_beta   90.00
_cell.angle_gamma   90.00
#
_symmetry.space_group_name_H-M   'P 1'
#
loop_
_entity.id
_entity.type
_entity.pdbx_description
1 polymer ?
#
loop_
_entity_poly.entity_id
_entity_poly.type
_entity_poly.pdbx_seq_one_letter_code
_entity_poly.pdbx_strand_id
1 'polypeptide(L)'
;MQAVNKFLETIGRGAGRVVGALYQAGRDSIDQVVKNILPFMAFIAFVIGIINATGVGNALAQVLQPLAGTLVGLIIMSLIVGLPVLSPLLGPGAVMAQIIGTLLGTKFADGTLSPDVALPALFAINPQVGCDFIPVGLALGEAEPETVEVGVPAVLFSRLVTGPIAVVLGWLFSFGL
;
A
#
# COMPACT_ATOMS: atom_id res chain seq x y z
N MET A 1 5.10 56.20 -16.02
CA MET A 1 6.25 55.27 -16.11
C MET A 1 6.55 54.53 -14.80
N GLN A 2 6.65 55.19 -13.64
CA GLN A 2 6.97 54.51 -12.37
C GLN A 2 5.98 53.41 -11.95
N ALA A 3 4.66 53.62 -12.13
CA ALA A 3 3.65 52.61 -11.79
C ALA A 3 3.77 51.32 -12.63
N VAL A 4 4.12 51.46 -13.91
CA VAL A 4 4.33 50.32 -14.83
C VAL A 4 5.59 49.54 -14.44
N ASN A 5 6.68 50.24 -14.11
CA ASN A 5 7.91 49.58 -13.65
C ASN A 5 7.70 48.79 -12.35
N LYS A 6 6.97 49.37 -11.38
CA LYS A 6 6.69 48.70 -10.10
C LYS A 6 5.77 47.48 -10.26
N PHE A 7 4.85 47.53 -11.22
CA PHE A 7 3.99 46.39 -11.56
C PHE A 7 4.78 45.24 -12.20
N LEU A 8 5.64 45.55 -13.19
CA LEU A 8 6.51 44.56 -13.84
C LEU A 8 7.51 43.94 -12.85
N GLU A 9 8.07 44.73 -11.94
CA GLU A 9 8.96 44.24 -10.89
C GLU A 9 8.25 43.27 -9.93
N THR A 10 7.00 43.58 -9.55
CA THR A 10 6.19 42.73 -8.67
C THR A 10 5.87 41.39 -9.34
N ILE A 11 5.51 41.41 -10.63
CA ILE A 11 5.27 40.19 -11.42
C ILE A 11 6.57 39.39 -11.55
N GLY A 12 7.68 40.03 -11.90
CA GLY A 12 8.98 39.34 -12.05
C GLY A 12 9.44 38.66 -10.76
N ARG A 13 9.32 39.34 -9.61
CA ARG A 13 9.65 38.76 -8.30
C ARG A 13 8.68 37.65 -7.91
N GLY A 14 7.39 37.81 -8.21
CA GLY A 14 6.37 36.79 -7.96
C GLY A 14 6.62 35.52 -8.78
N ALA A 15 6.82 35.67 -10.09
CA ALA A 15 7.14 34.56 -10.99
C ALA A 15 8.44 33.87 -10.58
N GLY A 16 9.49 34.63 -10.25
CA GLY A 16 10.76 34.08 -9.79
C GLY A 16 10.64 33.23 -8.51
N ARG A 17 9.80 33.64 -7.55
CA ARG A 17 9.54 32.84 -6.34
C ARG A 17 8.84 31.52 -6.65
N VAL A 18 7.79 31.56 -7.49
CA VAL A 18 7.04 30.35 -7.86
C VAL A 18 7.92 29.38 -8.63
N VAL A 19 8.64 29.87 -9.64
CA VAL A 19 9.55 29.05 -10.46
C VAL A 19 10.68 28.48 -9.59
N GLY A 20 11.26 29.27 -8.69
CA GLY A 20 12.29 28.82 -7.76
C GLY A 20 11.78 27.71 -6.82
N ALA A 21 10.58 27.86 -6.26
CA ALA A 21 9.98 26.86 -5.40
C ALA A 21 9.69 25.55 -6.15
N LEU A 22 9.10 25.63 -7.35
CA LEU A 22 8.83 24.44 -8.18
C LEU A 22 10.13 23.75 -8.62
N TYR A 23 11.15 24.51 -8.99
CA TYR A 23 12.44 23.95 -9.39
C TYR A 23 13.14 23.27 -8.21
N GLN A 24 13.12 23.87 -7.03
CA GLN A 24 13.70 23.27 -5.83
C GLN A 24 12.93 22.01 -5.41
N ALA A 25 11.59 22.06 -5.38
CA ALA A 25 10.77 20.89 -5.10
C ALA A 25 11.03 19.74 -6.09
N GLY A 26 11.24 20.07 -7.37
CA GLY A 26 11.64 19.09 -8.38
C GLY A 26 13.00 18.45 -8.08
N ARG A 27 13.99 19.23 -7.65
CA ARG A 27 15.32 18.71 -7.27
C ARG A 27 15.23 17.81 -6.04
N ASP A 28 14.53 18.25 -5.00
CA ASP A 28 14.35 17.49 -3.76
C ASP A 28 13.60 16.17 -4.06
N SER A 29 12.59 16.21 -4.94
CA SER A 29 11.87 15.01 -5.38
C SER A 29 12.78 14.02 -6.11
N ILE A 30 13.64 14.49 -7.04
CA ILE A 30 14.60 13.62 -7.72
C ILE A 30 15.58 13.02 -6.72
N ASP A 31 16.08 13.83 -5.78
CA ASP A 31 17.01 13.36 -4.75
C ASP A 31 16.37 12.26 -3.89
N GLN A 32 15.11 12.45 -3.48
CA GLN A 32 14.34 11.45 -2.74
C GLN A 32 14.11 10.17 -3.52
N VAL A 33 13.76 10.29 -4.81
CA VAL A 33 13.57 9.13 -5.69
C VAL A 33 14.86 8.32 -5.82
N VAL A 34 15.98 8.99 -6.11
CA VAL A 34 17.26 8.35 -6.40
C VAL A 34 17.89 7.76 -5.15
N LYS A 35 17.86 8.48 -4.02
CA LYS A 35 18.55 8.04 -2.80
C LYS A 35 17.74 7.08 -1.94
N ASN A 36 16.41 7.15 -1.99
CA ASN A 36 15.55 6.40 -1.07
C ASN A 36 14.61 5.44 -1.80
N ILE A 37 13.83 5.92 -2.77
CA ILE A 37 12.79 5.10 -3.42
C ILE A 37 13.40 3.99 -4.28
N LEU A 38 14.34 4.30 -5.18
CA LEU A 38 14.96 3.30 -6.06
C LEU A 38 15.71 2.21 -5.28
N PRO A 39 16.54 2.53 -4.26
CA PRO A 39 17.17 1.50 -3.44
C PRO A 39 16.16 0.61 -2.71
N PHE A 40 15.10 1.20 -2.15
CA PHE A 40 14.04 0.43 -1.51
C PHE A 40 13.32 -0.49 -2.51
N MET A 41 12.96 0.00 -3.69
CA MET A 41 12.35 -0.81 -4.75
C MET A 41 13.27 -1.97 -5.18
N ALA A 42 14.57 -1.74 -5.29
CA ALA A 42 15.54 -2.78 -5.60
C ALA A 42 15.60 -3.87 -4.51
N PHE A 43 15.59 -3.46 -3.24
CA PHE A 43 15.50 -4.39 -2.11
C PHE A 43 14.20 -5.21 -2.13
N ILE A 44 13.05 -4.57 -2.39
CA ILE A 44 11.77 -5.27 -2.52
C ILE A 44 11.77 -6.26 -3.69
N ALA A 45 12.33 -5.86 -4.85
CA ALA A 45 12.45 -6.74 -6.00
C ALA A 45 13.30 -7.98 -5.69
N PHE A 46 14.36 -7.83 -4.92
CA PHE A 46 15.19 -8.94 -4.45
C PHE A 46 14.39 -9.89 -3.52
N VAL A 47 13.66 -9.36 -2.54
CA VAL A 47 12.82 -10.16 -1.64
C VAL A 47 11.75 -10.92 -2.43
N ILE A 48 11.04 -10.24 -3.34
CA ILE A 48 10.05 -10.88 -4.23
C ILE A 48 10.72 -11.98 -5.09
N GLY A 49 11.93 -11.72 -5.60
CA GLY A 49 12.72 -12.70 -6.33
C GLY A 49 12.98 -13.99 -5.55
N ILE A 50 13.37 -13.87 -4.27
CA ILE A 50 13.54 -15.02 -3.37
C ILE A 50 12.22 -15.76 -3.17
N ILE A 51 11.12 -15.04 -2.93
CA ILE A 51 9.82 -15.64 -2.65
C ILE A 51 9.31 -16.42 -3.87
N ASN A 52 9.50 -15.88 -5.07
CA ASN A 52 9.18 -16.55 -6.32
C ASN A 52 10.07 -17.78 -6.55
N ALA A 53 11.38 -17.66 -6.30
CA ALA A 53 12.33 -18.77 -6.48
C ALA A 53 12.11 -19.92 -5.50
N THR A 54 11.70 -19.61 -4.26
CA THR A 54 11.45 -20.61 -3.21
C THR A 54 10.05 -21.23 -3.31
N GLY A 55 9.11 -20.59 -4.01
CA GLY A 55 7.73 -21.07 -4.12
C GLY A 55 6.90 -20.93 -2.84
N VAL A 56 7.42 -20.26 -1.81
CA VAL A 56 6.71 -20.01 -0.53
C VAL A 56 5.39 -19.29 -0.78
N GLY A 57 5.39 -18.34 -1.71
CA GLY A 57 4.18 -17.65 -2.14
C GLY A 57 3.10 -18.59 -2.68
N ASN A 58 3.47 -19.54 -3.53
CA ASN A 58 2.54 -20.51 -4.11
C ASN A 58 1.97 -21.45 -3.05
N ALA A 59 2.79 -21.88 -2.09
CA ALA A 59 2.33 -22.71 -0.97
C ALA A 59 1.29 -21.97 -0.10
N LEU A 60 1.58 -20.72 0.26
CA LEU A 60 0.62 -19.88 1.00
C LEU A 60 -0.66 -19.64 0.20
N ALA A 61 -0.54 -19.38 -1.09
CA ALA A 61 -1.70 -19.15 -1.95
C ALA A 61 -2.59 -20.39 -2.05
N GLN A 62 -2.02 -21.59 -2.17
CA GLN A 62 -2.81 -22.84 -2.19
C GLN A 62 -3.57 -23.08 -0.88
N VAL A 63 -2.99 -22.71 0.27
CA VAL A 63 -3.65 -22.83 1.58
C VAL A 63 -4.81 -21.82 1.72
N LEU A 64 -4.63 -20.61 1.18
CA LEU A 64 -5.61 -19.52 1.34
C LEU A 64 -6.67 -19.50 0.23
N GLN A 65 -6.39 -20.06 -0.95
CA GLN A 65 -7.29 -20.08 -2.10
C GLN A 65 -8.71 -20.63 -1.79
N PRO A 66 -8.89 -21.70 -0.99
CA PRO A 66 -10.22 -22.19 -0.65
C PRO A 66 -11.10 -21.18 0.08
N LEU A 67 -10.49 -20.17 0.72
CA LEU A 67 -11.21 -19.12 1.43
C LEU A 67 -11.78 -18.04 0.48
N ALA A 68 -11.34 -17.99 -0.77
CA ALA A 68 -11.72 -16.90 -1.69
C ALA A 68 -13.15 -16.98 -2.23
N GLY A 69 -13.82 -18.13 -2.11
CA GLY A 69 -15.11 -18.38 -2.76
C GLY A 69 -16.36 -17.96 -1.98
N THR A 70 -16.22 -17.52 -0.73
CA THR A 70 -17.38 -17.14 0.11
C THR A 70 -17.08 -15.91 0.95
N LEU A 71 -18.09 -15.13 1.30
CA LEU A 71 -17.95 -13.96 2.18
C LEU A 71 -17.26 -14.32 3.51
N VAL A 72 -17.68 -15.42 4.14
CA VAL A 72 -17.08 -15.88 5.40
C VAL A 72 -15.62 -16.25 5.21
N GLY A 73 -15.28 -16.94 4.12
CA GLY A 73 -13.90 -17.23 3.77
C GLY A 73 -13.06 -15.97 3.56
N LEU A 74 -13.60 -14.95 2.88
CA LEU A 74 -12.92 -13.67 2.67
C LEU A 74 -12.70 -12.89 3.97
N ILE A 75 -13.64 -12.96 4.91
CA ILE A 75 -13.46 -12.40 6.26
C ILE A 75 -12.32 -13.10 7.00
N ILE A 76 -12.29 -14.44 6.98
CA ILE A 76 -11.21 -15.24 7.59
C ILE A 76 -9.87 -14.93 6.93
N MET A 77 -9.84 -14.84 5.60
CA MET A 77 -8.65 -14.46 4.84
C MET A 77 -8.15 -13.08 5.28
N SER A 78 -9.03 -12.10 5.42
CA SER A 78 -8.68 -10.75 5.90
C SER A 78 -8.08 -10.78 7.31
N LEU A 79 -8.60 -11.61 8.21
CA LEU A 79 -8.02 -11.77 9.55
C LEU A 79 -6.62 -12.38 9.50
N ILE A 80 -6.42 -13.42 8.68
CA ILE A 80 -5.12 -14.08 8.52
C ILE A 80 -4.11 -13.09 7.94
N VAL A 81 -4.45 -12.48 6.80
CA VAL A 81 -3.56 -11.54 6.11
C VAL A 81 -3.35 -10.28 6.97
N GLY A 82 -4.34 -9.86 7.77
CA GLY A 82 -4.27 -8.69 8.64
C GLY A 82 -3.46 -8.87 9.92
N LEU A 83 -2.94 -10.06 10.21
CA LEU A 83 -2.17 -10.31 11.44
C LEU A 83 -0.96 -9.37 11.53
N PRO A 84 -0.80 -8.59 12.64
CA PRO A 84 0.26 -7.59 12.80
C PRO A 84 1.68 -8.10 12.58
N VAL A 85 1.94 -9.39 12.86
CA VAL A 85 3.26 -10.02 12.74
C VAL A 85 3.63 -10.34 11.29
N LEU A 86 2.63 -10.52 10.41
CA LEU A 86 2.89 -10.92 9.04
C LEU A 86 3.45 -9.77 8.19
N SER A 87 3.06 -8.52 8.46
CA SER A 87 3.53 -7.36 7.68
C SER A 87 5.04 -7.06 7.88
N PRO A 88 5.61 -7.18 9.09
CA PRO A 88 7.06 -7.05 9.28
C PRO A 88 7.86 -8.30 8.88
N LEU A 89 7.29 -9.50 9.05
CA LEU A 89 8.00 -10.77 8.88
C LEU A 89 8.04 -11.26 7.41
N LEU A 90 6.99 -10.99 6.62
CA LEU A 90 6.89 -11.48 5.23
C LEU A 90 7.49 -10.52 4.19
N GLY A 91 8.15 -9.44 4.62
CA GLY A 91 8.51 -8.32 3.74
C GLY A 91 7.32 -7.37 3.53
N PRO A 92 7.44 -6.35 2.66
CA PRO A 92 6.40 -5.31 2.51
C PRO A 92 5.03 -5.97 2.33
N GLY A 93 4.01 -5.45 3.02
CA GLY A 93 2.65 -6.05 3.04
C GLY A 93 2.07 -6.29 1.64
N ALA A 94 2.64 -5.61 0.63
CA ALA A 94 2.42 -5.82 -0.79
C ALA A 94 2.68 -7.25 -1.29
N VAL A 95 3.59 -8.03 -0.69
CA VAL A 95 3.96 -9.37 -1.20
C VAL A 95 2.77 -10.33 -1.16
N MET A 96 2.06 -10.40 -0.02
CA MET A 96 0.91 -11.29 0.12
C MET A 96 -0.22 -10.88 -0.82
N ALA A 97 -0.53 -9.57 -0.87
CA ALA A 97 -1.52 -9.01 -1.77
C ALA A 97 -1.15 -9.28 -3.25
N GLN A 98 0.13 -9.19 -3.62
CA GLN A 98 0.61 -9.43 -4.98
C GLN A 98 0.51 -10.90 -5.39
N ILE A 99 0.92 -11.82 -4.51
CA ILE A 99 0.94 -13.25 -4.83
C ILE A 99 -0.49 -13.81 -4.84
N ILE A 100 -1.28 -13.52 -3.80
CA ILE A 100 -2.67 -13.97 -3.76
C ILE A 100 -3.48 -13.24 -4.82
N GLY A 101 -3.26 -11.93 -5.01
CA GLY A 101 -3.96 -11.13 -6.02
C GLY A 101 -3.73 -11.61 -7.44
N THR A 102 -2.51 -12.01 -7.80
CA THR A 102 -2.26 -12.60 -9.13
C THR A 102 -2.97 -13.94 -9.31
N LEU A 103 -3.00 -14.79 -8.28
CA LEU A 103 -3.73 -16.06 -8.30
C LEU A 103 -5.26 -15.88 -8.35
N LEU A 104 -5.82 -14.94 -7.59
CA LEU A 104 -7.24 -14.63 -7.68
C LEU A 104 -7.57 -14.02 -9.05
N GLY A 105 -6.70 -13.16 -9.58
CA GLY A 105 -6.84 -12.58 -10.91
C GLY A 105 -6.95 -13.64 -12.01
N THR A 106 -6.11 -14.68 -11.98
CA THR A 106 -6.21 -15.78 -12.95
C THR A 106 -7.50 -16.60 -12.76
N LYS A 107 -7.98 -16.74 -11.53
CA LYS A 107 -9.24 -17.43 -11.20
C LYS A 107 -10.49 -16.64 -11.59
N PHE A 108 -10.43 -15.32 -11.61
CA PHE A 108 -11.47 -14.50 -12.22
C PHE A 108 -11.42 -14.60 -13.74
N ALA A 109 -10.21 -14.58 -14.33
CA ALA A 109 -10.03 -14.65 -15.77
C ALA A 109 -10.47 -16.01 -16.38
N ASP A 110 -10.29 -17.11 -15.66
CA ASP A 110 -10.71 -18.46 -16.08
C ASP A 110 -12.17 -18.80 -15.72
N GLY A 111 -12.88 -17.91 -15.02
CA GLY A 111 -14.28 -18.07 -14.62
C GLY A 111 -14.50 -19.00 -13.42
N THR A 112 -13.44 -19.47 -12.74
CA THR A 112 -13.59 -20.25 -11.50
C THR A 112 -14.21 -19.43 -10.37
N LEU A 113 -13.83 -18.14 -10.28
CA LEU A 113 -14.39 -17.19 -9.32
C LEU A 113 -15.35 -16.24 -10.01
N SER A 114 -16.47 -15.99 -9.35
CA SER A 114 -17.51 -15.10 -9.85
C SER A 114 -17.12 -13.61 -9.66
N PRO A 115 -17.43 -12.70 -10.60
CA PRO A 115 -17.06 -11.29 -10.50
C PRO A 115 -17.56 -10.56 -9.25
N ASP A 116 -18.69 -10.98 -8.67
CA ASP A 116 -19.28 -10.38 -7.47
C ASP A 116 -18.40 -10.53 -6.22
N VAL A 117 -17.45 -11.49 -6.20
CA VAL A 117 -16.50 -11.62 -5.09
C VAL A 117 -15.20 -10.83 -5.30
N ALA A 118 -15.02 -10.15 -6.44
CA ALA A 118 -13.77 -9.45 -6.75
C ALA A 118 -13.47 -8.27 -5.81
N LEU A 119 -14.46 -7.43 -5.54
CA LEU A 119 -14.30 -6.28 -4.64
C LEU A 119 -14.09 -6.68 -3.17
N PRO A 120 -14.87 -7.60 -2.55
CA PRO A 120 -14.56 -8.07 -1.21
C PRO A 120 -13.22 -8.82 -1.15
N ALA A 121 -12.84 -9.56 -2.20
CA ALA A 121 -11.54 -10.22 -2.26
C ALA A 121 -10.37 -9.24 -2.26
N LEU A 122 -10.49 -8.09 -2.94
CA LEU A 122 -9.48 -7.02 -2.90
C LEU A 122 -9.18 -6.57 -1.45
N PHE A 123 -10.22 -6.38 -0.64
CA PHE A 123 -10.06 -6.01 0.77
C PHE A 123 -9.56 -7.16 1.64
N ALA A 124 -9.90 -8.40 1.29
CA ALA A 124 -9.47 -9.60 2.02
C ALA A 124 -7.97 -9.86 1.90
N ILE A 125 -7.38 -9.61 0.73
CA ILE A 125 -5.95 -9.85 0.48
C ILE A 125 -5.05 -8.66 0.83
N ASN A 126 -5.63 -7.49 1.08
CA ASN A 126 -4.88 -6.26 1.31
C ASN A 126 -5.28 -5.45 2.57
N PRO A 127 -5.58 -6.09 3.72
CA PRO A 127 -5.86 -5.36 4.96
C PRO A 127 -4.62 -4.58 5.47
N GLN A 128 -3.42 -5.05 5.15
CA GLN A 128 -2.15 -4.48 5.60
C GLN A 128 -1.64 -3.30 4.75
N VAL A 129 -2.46 -2.76 3.83
CA VAL A 129 -2.03 -1.66 2.97
C VAL A 129 -1.47 -0.49 3.79
N GLY A 130 -0.21 -0.16 3.53
CA GLY A 130 0.52 0.93 4.18
C GLY A 130 1.07 0.62 5.58
N CYS A 131 0.86 -0.57 6.14
CA CYS A 131 1.34 -0.96 7.48
C CYS A 131 2.86 -0.99 7.60
N ASP A 132 3.53 -1.49 6.57
CA ASP A 132 4.98 -1.52 6.41
C ASP A 132 5.61 -0.13 6.26
N PHE A 133 4.83 0.85 5.79
CA PHE A 133 5.26 2.24 5.64
C PHE A 133 5.02 3.10 6.89
N ILE A 134 4.26 2.63 7.90
CA ILE A 134 4.03 3.42 9.12
C ILE A 134 5.32 3.71 9.88
N PRO A 135 6.21 2.74 10.17
CA PRO A 135 7.47 3.03 10.85
C PRO A 135 8.34 4.01 10.06
N VAL A 136 8.38 3.86 8.72
CA VAL A 136 9.15 4.74 7.83
C VAL A 136 8.56 6.15 7.83
N GLY A 137 7.24 6.29 7.71
CA GLY A 137 6.56 7.57 7.71
C GLY A 137 6.72 8.33 9.02
N LEU A 138 6.63 7.64 10.16
CA LEU A 138 6.87 8.23 11.47
C LEU A 138 8.34 8.64 11.66
N ALA A 139 9.29 7.82 11.19
CA ALA A 139 10.71 8.15 11.25
C ALA A 139 11.07 9.37 10.38
N LEU A 140 10.54 9.44 9.15
CA LEU A 140 10.72 10.59 8.26
C LEU A 140 10.04 11.86 8.79
N GLY A 141 8.98 11.71 9.57
CA GLY A 141 8.31 12.79 10.28
C GLY A 141 9.00 13.23 11.58
N GLU A 142 10.20 12.70 11.87
CA GLU A 142 10.95 12.97 13.11
C GLU A 142 10.10 12.75 14.38
N ALA A 143 9.20 11.75 14.34
CA ALA A 143 8.31 11.46 15.45
C ALA A 143 9.10 11.03 16.70
N GLU A 144 8.60 11.45 17.87
CA GLU A 144 9.16 11.03 19.16
C GLU A 144 9.13 9.50 19.30
N PRO A 145 10.13 8.87 19.96
CA PRO A 145 10.19 7.42 20.13
C PRO A 145 8.90 6.81 20.70
N GLU A 146 8.30 7.46 21.68
CA GLU A 146 7.03 7.04 22.30
C GLU A 146 5.87 7.01 21.28
N THR A 147 5.86 7.96 20.34
CA THR A 147 4.87 7.98 19.24
C THR A 147 5.08 6.83 18.28
N VAL A 148 6.32 6.44 18.01
CA VAL A 148 6.62 5.29 17.15
C VAL A 148 6.21 3.98 17.84
N GLU A 149 6.56 3.82 19.12
CA GLU A 149 6.27 2.64 19.92
C GLU A 149 4.77 2.37 20.07
N VAL A 150 3.95 3.41 20.19
CA VAL A 150 2.48 3.27 20.30
C VAL A 150 1.81 3.30 18.92
N GLY A 151 2.28 4.17 18.02
CA GLY A 151 1.65 4.41 16.72
C GLY A 151 1.76 3.23 15.76
N VAL A 152 2.91 2.57 15.71
CA VAL A 152 3.10 1.41 14.82
C VAL A 152 2.15 0.28 15.20
N PRO A 153 2.11 -0.23 16.45
CA PRO A 153 1.14 -1.25 16.84
C PRO A 153 -0.31 -0.79 16.66
N ALA A 154 -0.64 0.46 16.99
CA ALA A 154 -2.00 0.97 16.86
C ALA A 154 -2.53 0.86 15.43
N VAL A 155 -1.72 1.19 14.42
CA VAL A 155 -2.12 1.05 13.02
C VAL A 155 -2.24 -0.43 12.63
N LEU A 156 -1.28 -1.28 13.02
CA LEU A 156 -1.32 -2.70 12.70
C LEU A 156 -2.56 -3.39 13.27
N PHE A 157 -2.91 -3.12 14.53
CA PHE A 157 -4.12 -3.66 15.15
C PHE A 157 -5.41 -3.04 14.60
N SER A 158 -5.39 -1.75 14.25
CA SER A 158 -6.52 -1.11 13.58
C SER A 158 -6.85 -1.81 12.26
N ARG A 159 -5.84 -2.23 11.48
CA ARG A 159 -6.05 -2.98 10.24
C ARG A 159 -6.62 -4.37 10.45
N LEU A 160 -6.27 -5.05 11.55
CA LEU A 160 -6.87 -6.34 11.90
C LEU A 160 -8.38 -6.24 12.12
N VAL A 161 -8.86 -5.11 12.66
CA VAL A 161 -10.29 -4.86 12.90
C VAL A 161 -10.98 -4.31 11.65
N THR A 162 -10.36 -3.33 10.99
CA THR A 162 -10.96 -2.65 9.84
C THR A 162 -10.93 -3.48 8.56
N GLY A 163 -10.02 -4.45 8.42
CA GLY A 163 -9.95 -5.37 7.29
C GLY A 163 -11.25 -6.16 7.06
N PRO A 164 -11.71 -6.96 8.03
CA PRO A 164 -12.98 -7.67 7.95
C PRO A 164 -14.18 -6.77 7.65
N ILE A 165 -14.21 -5.57 8.25
CA ILE A 165 -15.26 -4.58 8.01
C ILE A 165 -15.22 -4.14 6.54
N ALA A 166 -14.04 -3.85 6.00
CA ALA A 166 -13.87 -3.47 4.60
C ALA A 166 -14.28 -4.60 3.64
N VAL A 167 -14.05 -5.87 3.99
CA VAL A 167 -14.56 -7.02 3.22
C VAL A 167 -16.08 -7.01 3.16
N VAL A 168 -16.75 -6.84 4.32
CA VAL A 168 -18.22 -6.79 4.38
C VAL A 168 -18.76 -5.61 3.58
N LEU A 169 -18.15 -4.43 3.71
CA LEU A 169 -18.52 -3.26 2.92
C LEU A 169 -18.32 -3.52 1.42
N GLY A 170 -17.17 -4.08 1.03
CA GLY A 170 -16.89 -4.44 -0.36
C GLY A 170 -17.94 -5.39 -0.92
N TRP A 171 -18.35 -6.40 -0.16
CA TRP A 171 -19.41 -7.32 -0.55
C TRP A 171 -20.76 -6.61 -0.73
N LEU A 172 -21.16 -5.73 0.19
CA LEU A 172 -22.38 -4.93 0.06
C LEU A 172 -22.38 -4.06 -1.21
N PHE A 173 -21.22 -3.47 -1.54
CA PHE A 173 -21.05 -2.68 -2.76
C PHE A 173 -20.84 -3.51 -4.03
N SER A 174 -20.80 -4.84 -3.93
CA SER A 174 -20.67 -5.74 -5.08
C SER A 174 -22.01 -6.20 -5.64
N PHE A 175 -23.12 -5.86 -4.99
CA PHE A 175 -24.44 -6.24 -5.51
C PHE A 175 -24.70 -5.59 -6.87
N GLY A 176 -24.91 -6.44 -7.88
CA GLY A 176 -25.19 -6.02 -9.26
C GLY A 176 -23.98 -6.04 -10.20
N LEU A 177 -22.80 -6.49 -9.73
CA LEU A 177 -21.70 -6.98 -10.57
C LEU A 177 -22.00 -8.38 -11.10
#